data_AF-X1C464-F1
#
_entry.id   AF-X1C464-F1
#
_cell.length_a   1.000
_cell.length_b   1.000
_cell.length_c   1.000
_cell.angle_alpha   90.00
_cell.angle_beta   90.00
_cell.angle_gamma   90.00
#
_symmetry.space_group_name_H-M   'P 1'
#
loop_
_entity.id
_entity.type
_entity.pdbx_description
1 polymer ?
#
loop_
_entity_poly.entity_id
_entity_poly.type
_entity_poly.pdbx_seq_one_letter_code
_entity_poly.pdbx_strand_id
1 'polypeptide(L)'
;MKRSKKRAGFTLIELLVVVVILGILVTIVGVNVLKHPDRARQTAAATQIAFLKQGLSIYYIHHGNYPTTLQALVTTPAGDATGRWDG
;
A
#
# COMPACT_ATOMS: atom_id res chain seq x y z
N MET A 1 -38.54 51.61 -3.81
CA MET A 1 -37.67 51.58 -2.61
C MET A 1 -37.05 50.19 -2.46
N LYS A 2 -35.75 50.03 -2.70
CA LYS A 2 -35.05 48.73 -2.52
C LYS A 2 -34.78 48.53 -1.02
N ARG A 3 -35.46 47.57 -0.38
CA ARG A 3 -35.16 47.16 1.00
C ARG A 3 -33.79 46.49 1.03
N SER A 4 -32.82 47.14 1.65
CA SER A 4 -31.52 46.52 1.96
C SER A 4 -31.75 45.37 2.93
N LYS A 5 -31.45 44.14 2.53
CA LYS A 5 -31.48 42.97 3.41
C LYS A 5 -30.40 43.18 4.47
N LYS A 6 -30.79 43.35 5.74
CA LYS A 6 -29.84 43.39 6.85
C LYS A 6 -29.04 42.09 6.84
N ARG A 7 -27.72 42.19 6.72
CA ARG A 7 -26.82 41.04 6.88
C ARG A 7 -26.90 40.63 8.35
N ALA A 8 -27.30 39.39 8.61
CA ALA A 8 -27.22 38.81 9.95
C ALA A 8 -25.72 38.61 10.27
N GLY A 9 -25.26 39.22 11.37
CA GLY A 9 -23.90 39.02 11.88
C GLY A 9 -23.82 37.73 12.68
N PHE A 10 -22.63 37.12 12.71
CA PHE A 10 -22.35 35.90 13.45
C PHE A 10 -22.22 36.19 14.95
N THR A 11 -22.67 35.27 15.81
CA THR A 11 -22.51 35.42 17.27
C THR A 11 -21.27 34.70 17.78
N LEU A 12 -20.67 35.18 18.87
CA LEU A 12 -19.53 34.51 19.51
C LEU A 12 -19.89 33.10 20.01
N ILE A 13 -21.12 32.91 20.47
CA ILE A 13 -21.64 31.62 20.92
C ILE A 13 -21.67 30.61 19.77
N GLU A 14 -22.06 31.06 18.57
CA GLU A 14 -22.13 30.22 17.37
C GLU A 14 -20.73 29.74 16.97
N LEU A 15 -19.72 30.61 17.06
CA LEU A 15 -18.32 30.22 16.83
C LEU A 15 -17.81 29.22 17.87
N LEU A 16 -18.18 29.44 19.14
CA LEU A 16 -17.78 28.58 20.25
C LEU A 16 -18.34 27.16 20.07
N VAL A 17 -19.61 27.03 19.73
CA VAL A 17 -20.25 25.73 19.47
C VAL A 17 -19.57 25.03 18.28
N VAL A 18 -19.25 25.75 17.21
CA VAL A 18 -18.54 25.18 16.04
C VAL A 18 -17.16 24.65 16.41
N VAL A 19 -16.35 25.41 17.16
CA VAL A 19 -15.01 24.97 17.58
C VAL A 19 -15.10 23.76 18.51
N VAL A 20 -16.09 23.71 19.39
CA VAL A 20 -16.35 22.54 20.25
C VAL A 20 -16.67 21.30 19.42
N ILE A 21 -17.57 21.41 18.43
CA ILE A 21 -17.92 20.28 17.55
C ILE A 21 -16.71 19.84 16.73
N LEU A 22 -15.94 20.77 16.16
CA LEU A 22 -14.71 20.46 15.43
C LEU A 22 -13.69 19.73 16.32
N GLY A 23 -13.53 20.15 17.57
CA GLY A 23 -12.67 19.46 18.55
C GLY A 23 -13.11 18.02 18.81
N ILE A 24 -14.41 17.78 19.00
CA ILE A 24 -14.97 16.43 19.18
C ILE A 24 -14.72 15.56 17.93
N LEU A 25 -14.99 16.09 16.74
CA LEU A 25 -14.82 15.35 15.48
C LEU A 25 -13.36 14.93 15.24
N VAL A 26 -12.40 15.80 15.54
CA VAL A 26 -10.96 15.50 15.39
C VAL A 26 -10.57 14.26 16.22
N THR A 27 -11.13 14.09 17.42
CA THR A 27 -10.82 12.92 18.27
C THR A 27 -11.35 11.60 17.71
N ILE A 28 -12.53 11.63 17.07
CA ILE A 28 -13.22 10.44 16.55
C ILE A 28 -12.59 9.97 15.25
N VAL A 29 -12.10 10.90 14.43
CA VAL A 29 -11.44 10.61 13.14
C VAL A 29 -10.04 10.01 13.33
N GLY A 30 -9.59 9.84 14.59
CA GLY A 30 -8.41 9.07 15.00
C GLY A 30 -8.14 7.87 14.11
N VAL A 31 -7.10 8.02 13.30
CA VAL A 31 -6.91 7.39 12.01
C VAL A 31 -6.64 5.88 12.17
N ASN A 32 -7.60 5.06 11.76
CA ASN A 32 -7.51 3.59 11.75
C ASN A 32 -6.72 3.04 10.54
N VAL A 33 -5.61 3.68 10.15
CA VAL A 33 -4.85 3.33 8.93
C VAL A 33 -3.89 2.16 9.11
N LEU A 34 -3.71 1.66 10.34
CA LEU A 34 -2.83 0.52 10.63
C LEU A 34 -3.58 -0.59 11.37
N LYS A 35 -4.78 -0.95 10.91
CA LYS A 35 -5.45 -2.15 11.40
C LYS A 35 -4.74 -3.38 10.83
N HIS A 36 -3.89 -3.99 11.66
CA HIS A 36 -3.27 -5.31 11.49
C HIS A 36 -1.97 -5.36 10.66
N PRO A 37 -0.86 -4.80 11.18
CA PRO A 37 0.46 -5.00 10.59
C PRO A 37 0.82 -6.49 10.43
N ASP A 38 0.33 -7.37 11.32
CA ASP A 38 0.60 -8.80 11.24
C ASP A 38 -0.12 -9.48 10.07
N ARG A 39 -1.37 -9.09 9.77
CA ARG A 39 -2.07 -9.60 8.58
C ARG A 39 -1.41 -9.07 7.30
N ALA A 40 -1.02 -7.80 7.27
CA ALA A 40 -0.31 -7.22 6.14
C ALA A 40 1.03 -7.95 5.88
N ARG A 41 1.78 -8.28 6.94
CA ARG A 41 3.02 -9.07 6.85
C ARG A 41 2.77 -10.49 6.33
N GLN A 42 1.74 -11.17 6.82
CA GLN A 42 1.37 -12.51 6.34
C GLN A 42 0.98 -12.50 4.87
N THR A 43 0.16 -11.54 4.45
CA THR A 43 -0.23 -11.39 3.03
C THR A 43 0.98 -11.08 2.16
N ALA A 44 1.85 -10.14 2.59
CA ALA A 44 3.06 -9.81 1.85
C ALA A 44 4.00 -11.02 1.70
N ALA A 45 4.20 -11.80 2.77
CA ALA A 45 5.00 -13.03 2.72
C ALA A 45 4.40 -14.07 1.76
N ALA A 46 3.07 -14.27 1.79
CA ALA A 46 2.40 -15.19 0.88
C ALA A 46 2.59 -14.77 -0.59
N THR A 47 2.49 -13.47 -0.88
CA THR A 47 2.75 -12.92 -2.22
C THR A 47 4.21 -13.11 -2.64
N GLN A 48 5.17 -12.86 -1.75
CA GLN A 48 6.60 -13.08 -2.03
C GLN A 48 6.91 -14.56 -2.34
N ILE A 49 6.31 -15.50 -1.59
CA ILE A 49 6.45 -16.93 -1.86
C ILE A 49 5.86 -17.29 -3.24
N ALA A 50 4.72 -16.71 -3.61
CA ALA A 50 4.10 -16.95 -4.91
C ALA A 50 5.01 -16.47 -6.06
N PHE A 51 5.60 -15.28 -5.94
CA PHE A 51 6.57 -14.78 -6.92
C PHE A 51 7.81 -15.67 -7.00
N LEU A 52 8.33 -16.14 -5.86
CA LEU A 52 9.46 -17.04 -5.86
C LEU A 52 9.15 -18.37 -6.56
N LYS A 53 7.99 -18.97 -6.29
CA LYS A 53 7.53 -20.20 -6.97
C LYS A 53 7.43 -19.99 -8.49
N GLN A 54 6.94 -18.84 -8.93
CA GLN A 54 6.84 -18.53 -10.35
C GLN A 54 8.22 -18.44 -10.99
N GLY A 55 9.17 -17.73 -10.38
CA GLY A 55 10.55 -17.66 -10.87
C GLY A 55 11.22 -19.03 -10.93
N LEU A 56 10.99 -19.89 -9.92
CA LEU A 56 11.52 -21.25 -9.88
C LEU A 56 10.96 -22.12 -11.01
N SER A 57 9.66 -22.01 -11.29
CA SER A 57 9.02 -22.72 -12.40
C SER A 57 9.56 -22.26 -13.75
N ILE A 58 9.76 -20.95 -13.94
CA ILE A 58 10.37 -20.40 -15.15
C ILE A 58 11.79 -20.96 -15.31
N TYR A 59 12.61 -20.87 -14.27
CA TYR A 59 13.97 -21.41 -14.29
C TYR A 59 13.98 -22.89 -14.69
N TYR A 60 13.10 -23.70 -14.11
CA TYR A 60 12.98 -25.12 -14.42
C TYR A 60 12.58 -25.38 -15.87
N ILE A 61 11.68 -24.57 -16.44
CA ILE A 61 11.31 -24.67 -17.87
C ILE A 61 12.53 -24.41 -18.76
N HIS A 62 13.40 -23.48 -18.39
CA HIS A 62 14.58 -23.14 -19.19
C HIS A 62 15.76 -24.12 -19.02
N HIS A 63 15.98 -24.62 -17.81
CA HIS A 63 17.21 -25.38 -17.47
C HIS A 63 16.96 -26.86 -17.15
N GLY A 64 15.70 -27.28 -16.99
CA GLY A 64 15.33 -28.65 -16.67
C GLY A 64 15.64 -29.09 -15.23
N ASN A 65 16.17 -28.20 -14.40
CA ASN A 65 16.48 -28.41 -13.00
C ASN A 65 16.13 -27.16 -12.18
N TYR A 66 15.98 -27.31 -10.86
CA TYR A 66 15.80 -26.16 -9.97
C TYR A 66 17.16 -25.52 -9.62
N PRO A 67 17.19 -24.20 -9.35
CA PRO A 67 18.42 -23.53 -8.95
C PRO A 67 18.87 -24.02 -7.57
N THR A 68 20.17 -24.21 -7.40
CA THR A 68 20.79 -24.58 -6.11
C THR A 68 20.86 -23.41 -5.14
N THR A 69 20.78 -22.18 -5.64
CA THR A 69 20.84 -20.93 -4.88
C THR A 69 19.82 -19.94 -5.41
N LEU A 70 19.18 -19.16 -4.53
CA LEU A 70 18.19 -18.16 -4.92
C LEU A 70 18.75 -17.02 -5.79
N GLN A 71 20.07 -16.79 -5.71
CA GLN A 71 20.78 -15.83 -6.55
C GLN A 71 20.61 -16.13 -8.04
N ALA A 72 20.48 -17.40 -8.43
CA ALA A 72 20.29 -17.80 -9.82
C ALA A 72 18.90 -17.44 -10.39
N LEU A 73 17.97 -16.94 -9.56
CA LEU A 73 16.74 -16.29 -10.03
C LEU A 73 16.91 -14.79 -10.33
N VAL A 74 17.98 -14.18 -9.85
CA VAL A 74 18.26 -12.73 -9.98
C VAL A 74 19.40 -12.47 -10.96
N THR A 75 20.34 -13.40 -11.07
CA THR A 75 21.48 -13.34 -11.97
C THR A 75 21.35 -14.43 -13.02
N THR A 76 21.58 -14.09 -14.29
CA THR A 76 21.65 -15.05 -15.40
C THR A 76 22.56 -16.21 -15.00
N PRO A 77 22.10 -17.48 -15.07
CA PRO A 77 22.94 -18.61 -14.68
C PRO A 77 24.20 -18.64 -15.52
N ALA A 78 25.36 -18.77 -14.87
CA ALA A 78 26.65 -18.91 -15.55
C ALA A 78 26.66 -20.21 -16.37
N GLY A 79 26.34 -20.08 -17.66
CA GLY A 79 26.08 -21.22 -18.56
C GLY A 79 25.07 -20.91 -19.68
N ASP A 80 24.33 -19.80 -19.60
CA ASP A 80 23.54 -19.30 -20.73
C ASP A 80 24.45 -18.74 -21.85
N ALA A 81 24.93 -19.63 -22.72
CA ALA A 81 25.56 -19.27 -23.99
C ALA A 81 24.54 -18.97 -25.11
N THR A 82 23.24 -18.96 -24.79
CA THR A 82 22.12 -18.85 -25.74
C THR A 82 21.41 -17.49 -25.71
N GLY A 83 21.73 -16.61 -24.74
CA GLY A 83 21.14 -15.28 -24.59
C GLY A 83 19.62 -15.33 -24.40
N ARG A 84 19.12 -16.35 -23.68
CA ARG A 84 17.69 -16.72 -23.70
C ARG A 84 16.97 -16.37 -22.39
N TRP A 85 17.67 -15.70 -21.47
CA TRP A 85 17.16 -15.27 -20.18
C TRP A 85 17.11 -13.73 -20.10
N ASP A 86 15.91 -13.15 -20.03
CA ASP A 86 15.67 -11.69 -19.97
C ASP A 86 15.26 -11.18 -18.57
N GLY A 87 15.49 -11.98 -17.52
CA GLY A 87 15.14 -11.64 -16.13
C GLY A 87 13.77 -12.14 -15.69
#